data_AF-A0A959UXA1-F1
#
_entry.id   AF-A0A959UXA1-F1
#
_cell.length_a   1.000
_cell.length_b   1.000
_cell.length_c   1.000
_cell.angle_alpha   90.00
_cell.angle_beta   90.00
_cell.angle_gamma   90.00
#
_symmetry.space_group_name_H-M   'P 1'
#
loop_
_entity.id
_entity.type
_entity.pdbx_description
1 polymer ?
#
loop_
_entity_poly.entity_id
_entity_poly.type
_entity_poly.pdbx_seq_one_letter_code
_entity_poly.pdbx_strand_id
1 'polypeptide(L)'
;MFLFSRRYLLPWLISAIVMFGLSYLWHGLLLRDLQELKVPLGLYLGLSGLVYLVVGLVITVLVHEAIRHEWISLKRAFPLNSMLVGAVVGFVVYLLVFILGVSFAGHQMMHIVVDILWQMLEQALGGLMVSLGIIYDMHR
;
A
#
# COMPACT_ATOMS: atom_id res chain seq x y z
N MET A 1 7.32 -19.94 -12.30
CA MET A 1 5.89 -20.08 -11.94
C MET A 1 5.73 -20.07 -10.41
N PHE A 2 6.18 -19.00 -9.73
CA PHE A 2 6.20 -18.88 -8.26
C PHE A 2 5.13 -17.91 -7.71
N LEU A 3 4.77 -16.89 -8.49
CA LEU A 3 3.84 -15.81 -8.13
C LEU A 3 2.37 -16.26 -7.95
N PHE A 4 1.95 -17.34 -8.60
CA PHE A 4 0.58 -17.87 -8.48
C PHE A 4 0.39 -18.82 -7.30
N SER A 5 1.43 -19.04 -6.48
CA SER A 5 1.27 -19.82 -5.26
C SER A 5 0.47 -19.03 -4.24
N ARG A 6 -0.35 -19.73 -3.45
CA ARG A 6 -1.20 -19.14 -2.39
C ARG A 6 -0.43 -18.24 -1.44
N ARG A 7 0.83 -18.61 -1.17
CA ARG A 7 1.83 -17.87 -0.38
C ARG A 7 2.05 -16.43 -0.82
N TYR A 8 1.92 -16.14 -2.12
CA TYR A 8 2.08 -14.80 -2.66
C TYR A 8 0.73 -14.17 -2.97
N LEU A 9 -0.20 -14.97 -3.51
CA LEU A 9 -1.46 -14.48 -4.03
C LEU A 9 -2.39 -13.95 -2.93
N LEU A 10 -2.49 -14.66 -1.80
CA LEU A 10 -3.35 -14.23 -0.68
C LEU A 10 -2.82 -12.96 0.01
N PRO A 11 -1.55 -12.89 0.46
CA PRO A 11 -0.99 -11.67 1.04
C PRO A 11 -1.09 -10.46 0.11
N TRP A 12 -0.83 -10.67 -1.18
CA TRP A 12 -0.90 -9.63 -2.19
C TRP A 12 -2.30 -9.05 -2.34
N LEU A 13 -3.31 -9.89 -2.56
CA LEU A 13 -4.67 -9.40 -2.81
C LEU A 13 -5.25 -8.71 -1.57
N ILE A 14 -5.05 -9.26 -0.37
CA ILE A 14 -5.53 -8.61 0.86
C ILE A 14 -4.86 -7.26 1.06
N SER A 15 -3.54 -7.18 0.85
CA SER A 15 -2.79 -5.92 0.93
C SER A 15 -3.35 -4.87 -0.03
N ALA A 16 -3.53 -5.23 -1.31
CA ALA A 16 -4.07 -4.33 -2.32
C ALA A 16 -5.49 -3.84 -1.99
N ILE A 17 -6.38 -4.75 -1.56
CA ILE A 17 -7.77 -4.42 -1.20
C ILE A 17 -7.81 -3.45 -0.02
N VAL A 18 -7.01 -3.70 1.03
CA VAL A 18 -6.99 -2.84 2.23
C VAL A 18 -6.45 -1.45 1.89
N MET A 19 -5.33 -1.36 1.17
CA MET A 19 -4.78 -0.06 0.78
C MET A 19 -5.74 0.73 -0.12
N PHE A 20 -6.31 0.09 -1.14
CA PHE A 20 -7.29 0.74 -2.02
C PHE A 20 -8.53 1.21 -1.25
N GLY A 21 -9.03 0.38 -0.33
CA GLY A 21 -10.17 0.73 0.53
C GLY A 21 -9.88 1.94 1.42
N LEU A 22 -8.70 2.00 2.03
CA LEU A 22 -8.26 3.14 2.84
C LEU A 22 -8.11 4.40 1.99
N SER A 23 -7.52 4.29 0.81
CA SER A 23 -7.37 5.40 -0.14
C SER A 23 -8.73 5.97 -0.56
N TYR A 24 -9.69 5.09 -0.85
CA TYR A 24 -11.06 5.50 -1.15
C TYR A 24 -11.73 6.17 0.05
N LEU A 25 -11.51 5.66 1.26
CA LEU A 25 -12.06 6.26 2.48
C LEU A 25 -11.53 7.69 2.68
N TRP A 26 -10.22 7.88 2.47
CA TRP A 26 -9.54 9.16 2.61
C TRP A 26 -9.99 10.17 1.56
N HIS A 27 -9.81 9.87 0.28
CA HIS A 27 -10.11 10.83 -0.80
C HIS A 27 -11.60 10.93 -1.12
N GLY A 28 -12.37 9.85 -0.91
CA GLY A 28 -13.79 9.82 -1.24
C GLY A 28 -14.69 10.35 -0.13
N LEU A 29 -14.44 9.96 1.12
CA LEU A 29 -15.34 10.28 2.23
C LEU A 29 -14.83 11.44 3.09
N LEU A 30 -13.54 11.44 3.45
CA LEU A 30 -12.97 12.42 4.37
C LEU A 30 -12.66 13.75 3.68
N LEU A 31 -11.88 13.71 2.61
CA LEU A 31 -11.50 14.92 1.87
C LEU A 31 -12.53 15.30 0.79
N ARG A 32 -13.26 14.31 0.26
CA ARG A 32 -14.24 14.45 -0.83
C ARG A 32 -13.66 14.94 -2.17
N ASP A 33 -12.35 14.88 -2.34
CA ASP A 33 -11.62 15.25 -3.55
C ASP A 33 -12.10 14.49 -4.80
N LEU A 34 -12.70 13.30 -4.64
CA LEU A 34 -13.27 12.55 -5.77
C LEU A 34 -14.40 13.30 -6.50
N GLN A 35 -15.02 14.29 -5.87
CA GLN A 35 -16.06 15.13 -6.49
C GLN A 35 -15.47 16.17 -7.46
N GLU A 36 -14.19 16.49 -7.31
CA GLU A 36 -13.48 17.50 -8.12
C GLU A 36 -12.71 16.87 -9.28
N LEU A 37 -12.86 15.55 -9.48
CA LEU A 37 -12.20 14.83 -10.57
C LEU A 37 -12.65 15.33 -11.94
N LYS A 38 -11.66 15.71 -12.76
CA LYS A 38 -11.87 16.03 -14.18
C LYS A 38 -12.02 14.79 -15.07
N VAL A 39 -11.68 13.61 -14.54
CA VAL A 39 -11.74 12.33 -15.24
C VAL A 39 -12.94 11.52 -14.77
N PRO A 40 -13.51 10.63 -15.61
CA PRO A 40 -14.62 9.76 -15.19
C PRO A 40 -14.25 8.93 -13.97
N LEU A 41 -15.10 8.94 -12.94
CA LEU A 41 -14.84 8.27 -11.65
C LEU A 41 -14.46 6.80 -11.82
N GLY A 42 -15.17 6.06 -12.69
CA GLY A 42 -14.88 4.65 -12.94
C GLY A 42 -13.48 4.41 -13.53
N LEU A 43 -13.01 5.31 -14.40
CA LEU A 43 -11.66 5.24 -14.96
C LEU A 43 -10.61 5.52 -13.88
N TYR A 44 -10.82 6.54 -13.05
CA TYR A 44 -9.94 6.84 -11.92
C TYR A 44 -9.84 5.64 -10.96
N LEU A 45 -10.98 5.11 -10.51
CA LEU A 45 -11.00 3.98 -9.59
C LEU A 45 -10.38 2.72 -10.20
N GLY A 46 -10.60 2.45 -11.48
CA GLY A 46 -9.99 1.33 -12.19
C GLY A 46 -8.47 1.45 -12.28
N LEU A 47 -7.95 2.62 -12.65
CA LEU A 47 -6.51 2.87 -12.73
C LEU A 47 -5.86 2.86 -11.34
N SER A 48 -6.47 3.51 -10.35
CA SER A 48 -6.00 3.46 -8.97
C SER A 48 -5.98 2.03 -8.43
N GLY A 49 -7.02 1.24 -8.69
CA GLY A 49 -7.06 -0.18 -8.34
C GLY A 49 -5.89 -0.98 -8.94
N LEU A 50 -5.54 -0.72 -10.22
CA LEU A 50 -4.37 -1.32 -10.86
C LEU A 50 -3.07 -0.91 -10.16
N VAL A 51 -2.92 0.37 -9.81
CA VAL A 51 -1.75 0.87 -9.07
C VAL A 51 -1.63 0.15 -7.73
N TYR A 52 -2.71 0.02 -6.95
CA TYR A 52 -2.68 -0.70 -5.67
C TYR A 52 -2.39 -2.19 -5.80
N LEU A 53 -2.81 -2.83 -6.90
CA LEU A 53 -2.37 -4.19 -7.21
C LEU A 53 -0.84 -4.23 -7.42
N VAL A 54 -0.26 -3.30 -8.16
CA VAL A 54 1.19 -3.24 -8.35
C VAL A 54 1.92 -2.96 -7.03
N VAL A 55 1.47 -1.98 -6.26
CA VAL A 55 2.06 -1.63 -4.95
C VAL A 55 1.98 -2.81 -3.98
N GLY A 56 0.82 -3.45 -3.87
CA GLY A 56 0.64 -4.64 -3.02
C GLY A 56 1.56 -5.79 -3.42
N LEU A 57 1.79 -5.97 -4.74
CA LEU A 57 2.72 -6.98 -5.23
C LEU A 57 4.16 -6.64 -4.84
N VAL A 58 4.57 -5.39 -5.01
CA VAL A 58 5.90 -4.90 -4.63
C VAL A 58 6.14 -5.14 -3.13
N ILE A 59 5.22 -4.73 -2.26
CA ILE A 59 5.33 -4.96 -0.81
C ILE A 59 5.44 -6.47 -0.52
N THR A 60 4.59 -7.30 -1.15
CA THR A 60 4.61 -8.75 -0.95
C THR A 60 5.96 -9.36 -1.33
N VAL A 61 6.51 -8.99 -2.49
CA VAL A 61 7.82 -9.47 -2.95
C VAL A 61 8.93 -8.99 -2.03
N LEU A 62 8.94 -7.71 -1.65
CA LEU A 62 9.96 -7.16 -0.75
C LEU A 62 9.96 -7.84 0.61
N VAL A 63 8.79 -8.12 1.18
CA VAL A 63 8.69 -8.83 2.47
C VAL A 63 9.18 -10.27 2.33
N HIS A 64 8.83 -10.98 1.26
CA HIS A 64 9.32 -12.34 1.02
C HIS A 64 10.85 -12.37 0.83
N GLU A 65 11.40 -11.43 0.05
CA GLU A 65 12.85 -11.34 -0.15
C GLU A 65 13.58 -10.92 1.13
N ALA A 66 13.00 -10.03 1.94
CA ALA A 66 13.55 -9.64 3.23
C ALA A 66 13.54 -10.80 4.24
N ILE A 67 12.52 -11.68 4.21
CA ILE A 67 12.53 -12.93 4.98
C ILE A 67 13.62 -13.87 4.46
N ARG A 68 13.74 -14.02 3.13
CA ARG A 68 14.69 -14.93 2.49
C ARG A 68 16.16 -14.55 2.77
N HIS A 69 16.45 -13.26 2.84
CA HIS A 69 17.77 -12.73 3.18
C HIS A 69 17.98 -12.54 4.70
N GLU A 70 17.06 -13.03 5.53
CA GLU A 70 17.09 -12.95 6.99
C GLU A 70 17.11 -11.51 7.55
N TRP A 71 16.76 -10.50 6.74
CA TRP A 71 16.60 -9.11 7.20
C TRP A 71 15.38 -8.96 8.11
N ILE A 72 14.36 -9.80 7.89
CA ILE A 72 13.16 -9.88 8.72
C ILE A 72 13.06 -11.27 9.33
N SER A 73 13.10 -11.33 10.66
CA SER A 73 12.86 -12.57 11.39
C SER A 73 11.37 -12.86 11.48
N LEU A 74 10.97 -14.08 11.12
CA LEU A 74 9.60 -14.60 11.35
C LEU A 74 9.28 -14.80 12.84
N LYS A 75 10.30 -14.91 13.69
CA LYS A 75 10.13 -15.20 15.13
C LYS A 75 9.91 -13.98 16.00
N ARG A 76 10.33 -12.79 15.54
CA ARG A 76 10.30 -11.56 16.34
C ARG A 76 9.82 -10.37 15.53
N ALA A 77 8.74 -9.75 16.03
CA ALA A 77 8.18 -8.51 15.48
C ALA A 77 7.89 -8.55 13.97
N PHE A 78 7.61 -9.74 13.41
CA PHE A 78 7.39 -9.92 11.97
C PHE A 78 6.33 -8.96 11.39
N PRO A 79 5.14 -8.81 12.01
CA PRO A 79 4.15 -7.86 11.51
C PRO A 79 4.63 -6.41 11.50
N LEU A 80 5.36 -5.98 12.53
CA LEU A 80 5.87 -4.62 12.63
C LEU A 80 6.96 -4.35 11.58
N ASN A 81 7.86 -5.30 11.35
CA ASN A 81 8.88 -5.17 10.30
C ASN A 81 8.25 -5.10 8.91
N SER A 82 7.18 -5.87 8.66
CA SER A 82 6.42 -5.81 7.41
C SER A 82 5.70 -4.47 7.25
N MET A 83 5.15 -3.91 8.33
CA MET A 83 4.59 -2.55 8.34
C MET A 83 5.64 -1.50 8.00
N LEU A 84 6.87 -1.63 8.52
CA LEU A 84 7.97 -0.72 8.19
C LEU A 84 8.35 -0.78 6.71
N VAL A 85 8.44 -1.98 6.12
CA VAL A 85 8.64 -2.13 4.66
C VAL A 85 7.52 -1.43 3.90
N GLY A 86 6.27 -1.65 4.31
CA GLY A 86 5.12 -0.95 3.75
C GLY A 86 5.26 0.58 3.84
N ALA A 87 5.55 1.12 5.02
CA ALA A 87 5.71 2.56 5.23
C ALA A 87 6.79 3.17 4.33
N VAL A 88 7.93 2.49 4.17
CA VAL A 88 9.01 2.92 3.27
C VAL A 88 8.54 2.93 1.81
N VAL A 89 7.82 1.89 1.37
CA VAL A 89 7.21 1.87 0.04
C VAL A 89 6.22 3.02 -0.13
N GLY A 90 5.36 3.29 0.85
CA GLY A 90 4.40 4.40 0.82
C GLY A 90 5.08 5.76 0.71
N PHE A 91 6.17 5.97 1.45
CA PHE A 91 6.99 7.17 1.31
C PHE A 91 7.54 7.34 -0.12
N VAL A 92 8.06 6.26 -0.72
CA VAL A 92 8.56 6.29 -2.11
C VAL A 92 7.42 6.57 -3.11
N VAL A 93 6.26 5.93 -2.94
CA VAL A 93 5.08 6.18 -3.78
C VAL A 93 4.65 7.64 -3.69
N TYR A 94 4.60 8.21 -2.48
CA TYR A 94 4.30 9.62 -2.28
C TYR A 94 5.27 10.52 -3.04
N LEU A 95 6.59 10.28 -2.93
CA LEU A 95 7.59 11.07 -3.64
C LEU A 95 7.39 11.04 -5.17
N LEU A 96 7.04 9.87 -5.73
CA LEU A 96 6.75 9.76 -7.16
C LEU A 96 5.54 10.60 -7.56
N VAL A 97 4.44 10.49 -6.81
CA VAL A 97 3.20 11.26 -7.04
C VAL A 97 3.44 12.76 -6.90
N PHE A 98 4.20 13.15 -5.87
CA PHE A 98 4.56 14.54 -5.57
C PHE A 98 5.41 15.15 -6.70
N ILE A 99 6.45 14.46 -7.17
CA ILE A 99 7.31 14.93 -8.28
C ILE A 99 6.53 15.03 -9.59
N LEU A 100 5.57 14.11 -9.83
CA LEU A 100 4.71 14.15 -11.01
C LEU A 100 3.64 15.25 -10.96
N GLY A 101 3.55 15.99 -9.85
CA GLY A 101 2.59 17.09 -9.68
C GLY A 101 1.13 16.62 -9.57
N VAL A 102 0.91 15.34 -9.25
CA VAL A 102 -0.43 14.78 -9.05
C VAL A 102 -0.81 15.03 -7.59
N SER A 103 -1.17 16.27 -7.25
CA SER A 103 -1.67 16.64 -5.91
C SER A 103 -3.06 17.25 -6.02
N PHE A 104 -3.98 16.77 -5.18
CA PHE A 104 -5.35 17.29 -5.07
C PHE A 104 -5.45 18.48 -4.11
N ALA A 105 -4.53 18.60 -3.16
CA ALA A 105 -4.55 19.67 -2.15
C ALA A 105 -3.69 20.88 -2.55
N GLY A 106 -4.07 22.05 -2.02
CA GLY A 106 -3.30 23.28 -2.18
C GLY A 106 -1.88 23.14 -1.64
N HIS A 107 -0.94 23.90 -2.21
CA HIS A 107 0.52 23.85 -1.93
C HIS A 107 0.92 24.27 -0.50
N GLN A 108 0.00 24.26 0.48
CA GLN A 108 0.34 24.54 1.86
C GLN A 108 1.08 23.34 2.46
N MET A 109 2.18 23.63 3.17
CA MET A 109 3.04 22.62 3.80
C MET A 109 2.28 21.62 4.69
N MET A 110 1.17 22.05 5.31
CA MET A 110 0.35 21.17 6.15
C MET A 110 -0.28 20.03 5.34
N HIS A 111 -0.79 20.29 4.13
CA HIS A 111 -1.40 19.25 3.30
C HIS A 111 -0.36 18.21 2.87
N ILE A 112 0.82 18.68 2.44
CA ILE A 112 1.95 17.81 2.07
C ILE A 112 2.31 16.84 3.21
N VAL A 113 2.42 17.35 4.44
CA VAL A 113 2.76 16.53 5.62
C VAL A 113 1.66 15.54 5.96
N VAL A 114 0.39 15.94 5.87
CA VAL A 114 -0.72 15.02 6.14
C VAL A 114 -0.78 13.92 5.08
N ASP A 115 -0.61 14.27 3.81
CA ASP A 115 -0.70 13.32 2.69
C ASP A 115 0.46 12.30 2.73
N ILE A 116 1.69 12.73 3.02
CA ILE A 116 2.82 11.79 3.13
C ILE A 116 2.66 10.84 4.32
N LEU A 117 2.18 11.34 5.46
CA LEU A 117 1.93 10.50 6.63
C LEU A 117 0.79 9.52 6.37
N TRP A 118 -0.26 9.96 5.67
CA TRP A 118 -1.35 9.10 5.26
C TRP A 118 -0.87 8.02 4.30
N GLN A 119 -0.09 8.37 3.27
CA GLN A 119 0.47 7.42 2.33
C GLN A 119 1.35 6.38 3.05
N MET A 120 2.24 6.81 3.94
CA MET A 120 3.06 5.90 4.75
C MET A 120 2.20 4.96 5.61
N LEU A 121 1.14 5.47 6.26
CA LEU A 121 0.23 4.66 7.09
C LEU A 121 -0.53 3.63 6.24
N GLU A 122 -1.03 4.04 5.08
CA GLU A 122 -1.78 3.20 4.17
C GLU A 122 -0.95 2.01 3.69
N GLN A 123 0.26 2.25 3.17
CA GLN A 123 1.14 1.15 2.77
C GLN A 123 1.68 0.37 3.97
N ALA A 124 1.83 0.97 5.16
CA ALA A 124 2.16 0.22 6.37
C ALA A 124 1.09 -0.81 6.72
N LEU A 125 -0.20 -0.42 6.64
CA LEU A 125 -1.32 -1.35 6.82
C LEU A 125 -1.37 -2.40 5.69
N GLY A 126 -1.01 -2.02 4.46
CA GLY A 126 -0.76 -2.97 3.38
C GLY A 126 0.32 -4.00 3.74
N GLY A 127 1.44 -3.57 4.31
CA GLY A 127 2.51 -4.43 4.82
C GLY A 127 2.07 -5.32 5.98
N LEU A 128 1.24 -4.81 6.89
CA LEU A 128 0.62 -5.62 7.94
C LEU A 128 -0.19 -6.77 7.34
N MET A 129 -1.05 -6.48 6.36
CA MET A 129 -1.85 -7.51 5.69
C MET A 129 -1.00 -8.56 5.00
N VAL A 130 0.12 -8.17 4.40
CA VAL A 130 1.07 -9.14 3.82
C VAL A 130 1.57 -10.12 4.90
N SER A 131 2.03 -9.60 6.04
CA SER A 131 2.52 -10.46 7.13
C SER A 131 1.44 -11.38 7.70
N LEU A 132 0.21 -10.89 7.86
CA LEU A 132 -0.91 -11.70 8.33
C LEU A 132 -1.28 -12.79 7.32
N GLY A 133 -1.26 -12.48 6.02
CA GLY A 133 -1.48 -13.47 4.97
C GLY A 133 -0.41 -14.56 4.95
N ILE A 134 0.86 -14.20 5.17
CA ILE A 134 1.98 -15.16 5.27
C ILE A 134 1.80 -16.03 6.52
N ILE A 135 1.52 -15.42 7.69
CA ILE A 135 1.26 -16.15 8.93
C ILE A 135 0.12 -17.14 8.75
N TYR A 136 -0.97 -16.72 8.10
CA TYR A 136 -2.12 -17.59 7.86
C TYR A 136 -1.77 -18.80 6.99
N ASP A 137 -0.96 -18.62 5.94
CA ASP A 137 -0.52 -19.74 5.10
C ASP A 137 0.42 -20.69 5.85
N MET A 138 1.26 -20.19 6.76
CA MET A 138 2.16 -21.03 7.58
C MET A 138 1.43 -21.96 8.56
N HIS A 139 0.18 -21.64 8.94
CA HIS A 139 -0.63 -22.46 9.86
C HIS A 139 -1.54 -23.46 9.14
N ARG A 140 -1.42 -23.58 7.81
CA ARG A 140 -2.23 -24.48 6.96
C ARG A 140 -1.38 -25.54 6.30
#